data_AF-T0GBD5-F1
#
_entry.id   AF-T0GBD5-F1
#
_cell.length_a   1.000
_cell.length_b   1.000
_cell.length_c   1.000
_cell.angle_alpha   90.00
_cell.angle_beta   90.00
_cell.angle_gamma   90.00
#
_symmetry.space_group_name_H-M   'P 1'
#
loop_
_entity.id
_entity.type
_entity.pdbx_description
1 polymer ?
#
loop_
_entity_poly.entity_id
_entity_poly.type
_entity_poly.pdbx_seq_one_letter_code
_entity_poly.pdbx_strand_id
1 'polypeptide(L)'
;MNKNQNYYKEELQKLSVDYSVPLSLCYGKELFENLHILQVWDEVLNHLAQWRETLPDLPSLNFDENPLEGFKEIKDLAPSVYRKLLDNDGIFNLVLILFPEQKVLKMLAEYFRRQNKTIYQQLASKLAARLLSLR
;
A
#
# COMPACT_ATOMS: atom_id res chain seq x y z
N MET A 1 11.36 13.45 -9.95
CA MET A 1 10.50 14.19 -9.00
C MET A 1 10.66 15.68 -9.31
N ASN A 2 9.74 16.32 -10.01
CA ASN A 2 9.78 17.78 -10.25
C ASN A 2 8.42 18.32 -10.75
N LYS A 3 7.31 17.64 -10.44
CA LYS A 3 6.03 17.91 -11.12
C LYS A 3 5.50 19.33 -10.89
N ASN A 4 5.89 20.01 -9.79
CA ASN A 4 5.32 21.30 -9.42
C ASN A 4 6.37 22.39 -9.16
N GLN A 5 7.66 22.14 -9.41
CA GLN A 5 8.71 23.12 -9.08
C GLN A 5 8.56 24.41 -9.87
N ASN A 6 8.21 24.32 -11.16
CA ASN A 6 8.02 25.49 -12.02
C ASN A 6 6.85 26.36 -11.55
N TYR A 7 5.75 25.74 -11.13
CA TYR A 7 4.60 26.46 -10.57
C TYR A 7 5.01 27.31 -9.35
N TYR A 8 5.73 26.72 -8.38
CA TYR A 8 6.16 27.46 -7.19
C TYR A 8 7.21 28.54 -7.49
N LYS A 9 8.09 28.32 -8.48
CA LYS A 9 9.02 29.37 -8.93
C LYS A 9 8.28 30.58 -9.48
N GLU A 10 7.26 30.36 -10.32
CA GLU A 10 6.44 31.43 -10.90
C GLU A 10 5.67 32.20 -9.81
N GLU A 11 5.03 31.50 -8.87
CA GLU A 11 4.29 32.14 -7.77
C GLU A 11 5.21 32.92 -6.83
N LEU A 12 6.39 32.39 -6.50
CA LEU A 12 7.38 33.09 -5.67
C LEU A 12 7.96 34.33 -6.39
N GLN A 13 8.11 34.28 -7.72
CA GLN A 13 8.57 35.44 -8.47
C GLN A 13 7.55 36.58 -8.43
N LYS A 14 6.24 36.28 -8.57
CA LYS A 14 5.17 37.29 -8.43
C LYS A 14 5.21 37.94 -7.05
N LEU A 15 5.26 37.14 -6.00
CA LEU A 15 5.33 37.64 -4.62
C LEU A 15 6.60 38.46 -4.34
N SER A 16 7.74 38.04 -4.87
CA SER A 16 9.00 38.77 -4.74
C SER A 16 8.91 40.18 -5.34
N VAL A 17 8.25 40.31 -6.51
CA VAL A 17 8.00 41.60 -7.15
C VAL A 17 7.01 42.45 -6.36
N ASP A 18 5.86 41.87 -5.97
CA ASP A 18 4.78 42.60 -5.30
C ASP A 18 5.20 43.17 -3.95
N TYR A 19 6.00 42.41 -3.19
CA TYR A 19 6.42 42.78 -1.84
C TYR A 19 7.87 43.30 -1.77
N SER A 20 8.59 43.33 -2.90
CA SER A 20 10.00 43.76 -2.97
C SER A 20 10.91 43.03 -1.97
N VAL A 21 10.69 41.73 -1.78
CA VAL A 21 11.49 40.87 -0.88
C VAL A 21 12.10 39.71 -1.65
N PRO A 22 13.38 39.37 -1.41
CA PRO A 22 14.00 38.21 -2.05
C PRO A 22 13.39 36.92 -1.49
N LEU A 23 12.89 36.07 -2.38
CA LEU A 23 12.34 34.75 -2.04
C LEU A 23 13.12 33.66 -2.75
N SER A 24 13.42 32.58 -2.02
CA SER A 24 14.13 31.40 -2.55
C SER A 24 13.27 30.16 -2.37
N LEU A 25 13.21 29.33 -3.41
CA LEU A 25 12.59 28.01 -3.34
C LEU A 25 13.66 26.98 -2.94
N CYS A 26 13.43 26.26 -1.86
CA CYS A 26 14.36 25.25 -1.36
C CYS A 26 13.64 23.89 -1.22
N TYR A 27 14.28 22.81 -1.70
CA TYR A 27 13.81 21.45 -1.46
C TYR A 27 14.80 20.63 -0.64
N GLY A 28 14.33 20.06 0.47
CA GLY A 28 15.13 19.19 1.33
C GLY A 28 16.40 19.89 1.81
N LYS A 29 17.57 19.34 1.43
CA LYS A 29 18.90 19.83 1.82
C LYS A 29 19.13 21.32 1.54
N GLU A 30 18.61 21.82 0.41
CA GLU A 30 18.80 23.22 -0.02
C GLU A 30 18.34 24.24 1.03
N LEU A 31 17.31 23.90 1.82
CA LEU A 31 16.80 24.78 2.89
C LEU A 31 17.85 24.96 3.99
N PHE A 32 18.48 23.87 4.39
CA PHE A 32 19.46 23.84 5.47
C PHE A 32 20.80 24.44 5.04
N GLU A 33 21.15 24.31 3.74
CA GLU A 33 22.28 25.00 3.13
C GLU A 33 22.07 26.52 3.14
N ASN A 34 20.89 26.99 2.72
CA ASN A 34 20.55 28.41 2.68
C ASN A 34 20.49 29.04 4.09
N LEU A 35 20.10 28.27 5.10
CA LEU A 35 20.07 28.70 6.50
C LEU A 35 21.42 28.53 7.23
N HIS A 36 22.47 28.06 6.54
CA HIS A 36 23.79 27.77 7.12
C HIS A 36 23.76 26.81 8.32
N ILE A 37 22.83 25.86 8.30
CA ILE A 37 22.63 24.86 9.36
C ILE A 37 22.64 23.44 8.78
N LEU A 38 23.57 23.18 7.85
CA LEU A 38 23.66 21.90 7.15
C LEU A 38 23.81 20.70 8.11
N GLN A 39 24.43 20.90 9.26
CA GLN A 39 24.54 19.89 10.32
C GLN A 39 23.18 19.35 10.80
N VAL A 40 22.12 20.15 10.75
CA VAL A 40 20.77 19.72 11.14
C VAL A 40 20.19 18.78 10.10
N TRP A 41 20.48 19.00 8.80
CA TRP A 41 20.08 18.06 7.76
C TRP A 41 20.75 16.70 7.94
N ASP A 42 22.05 16.70 8.25
CA ASP A 42 22.80 15.48 8.53
C ASP A 42 22.25 14.76 9.77
N GLU A 43 21.87 15.50 10.81
CA GLU A 43 21.21 14.96 11.99
C GLU A 43 19.86 14.31 11.65
N VAL A 44 19.01 14.96 10.84
CA VAL A 44 17.73 14.40 10.39
C VAL A 44 17.95 13.09 9.63
N LEU A 45 18.93 13.05 8.73
CA LEU A 45 19.27 11.82 7.99
C LEU A 45 19.75 10.70 8.91
N ASN A 46 20.59 11.02 9.91
CA ASN A 46 21.05 10.05 10.89
C ASN A 46 19.89 9.45 11.70
N HIS A 47 18.96 10.29 12.17
CA HIS A 47 17.78 9.83 12.89
C HIS A 47 16.86 8.97 12.01
N LEU A 48 16.68 9.32 10.74
CA LEU A 48 15.90 8.50 9.81
C LEU A 48 16.55 7.14 9.55
N ALA A 49 17.88 7.10 9.43
CA ALA A 49 18.61 5.85 9.29
C ALA A 49 18.46 4.98 10.55
N GLN A 50 18.63 5.55 11.74
CA GLN A 50 18.42 4.84 13.01
C GLN A 50 16.97 4.36 13.14
N TRP A 51 16.01 5.22 12.83
CA TRP A 51 14.59 4.86 12.86
C TRP A 51 14.30 3.65 11.97
N ARG A 52 14.88 3.62 10.76
CA ARG A 52 14.75 2.49 9.83
C ARG A 52 15.25 1.17 10.44
N GLU A 53 16.36 1.19 11.17
CA GLU A 53 16.88 -0.01 11.84
C GLU A 53 16.03 -0.44 13.06
N THR A 54 15.25 0.48 13.63
CA THR A 54 14.30 0.20 14.73
C THR A 54 12.89 -0.12 14.25
N LEU A 55 12.64 -0.11 12.95
CA LEU A 55 11.34 -0.53 12.43
C LEU A 55 11.12 -1.98 12.87
N PRO A 56 9.96 -2.31 13.47
CA PRO A 56 9.63 -3.71 13.69
C PRO A 56 9.63 -4.42 12.34
N ASP A 57 9.86 -5.73 12.35
CA ASP A 57 9.66 -6.55 11.15
C ASP A 57 8.29 -6.19 10.57
N LEU A 58 8.28 -5.71 9.32
CA LEU A 58 7.04 -5.42 8.65
C LEU A 58 6.24 -6.72 8.63
N PRO A 59 4.95 -6.70 9.01
CA PRO A 59 4.15 -7.90 8.97
C PRO A 59 4.23 -8.46 7.54
N SER A 60 4.53 -9.75 7.43
CA SER A 60 4.56 -10.36 6.11
C SER A 60 3.19 -10.18 5.47
N LEU A 61 3.21 -9.64 4.25
CA LEU A 61 1.99 -9.48 3.46
C LEU A 61 1.55 -10.82 2.82
N ASN A 62 2.38 -11.85 2.93
CA ASN A 62 2.10 -13.17 2.38
C ASN A 62 1.28 -14.01 3.38
N PHE A 63 -0.03 -14.02 3.18
CA PHE A 63 -0.95 -14.83 3.99
C PHE A 63 -0.78 -16.34 3.79
N ASP A 64 -0.04 -16.77 2.76
CA ASP A 64 0.29 -18.18 2.54
C ASP A 64 1.54 -18.65 3.33
N GLU A 65 2.25 -17.77 4.05
CA GLU A 65 3.35 -18.18 4.95
C GLU A 65 2.86 -19.08 6.08
N ASN A 66 1.75 -18.70 6.71
CA ASN A 66 1.02 -19.54 7.66
C ASN A 66 -0.45 -19.73 7.21
N PRO A 67 -0.72 -20.67 6.29
CA PRO A 67 -2.03 -20.77 5.66
C PRO A 67 -3.18 -21.02 6.62
N LEU A 68 -2.92 -21.71 7.74
CA LEU A 68 -3.94 -22.00 8.75
C LEU A 68 -4.34 -20.74 9.52
N GLU A 69 -3.37 -19.91 9.88
CA GLU A 69 -3.60 -18.65 10.57
C GLU A 69 -4.26 -17.63 9.63
N GLY A 70 -3.68 -17.44 8.44
CA GLY A 70 -4.27 -16.55 7.43
C GLY A 70 -5.70 -16.95 7.04
N PHE A 71 -5.99 -18.24 6.92
CA PHE A 71 -7.37 -18.71 6.73
C PHE A 71 -8.28 -18.37 7.91
N LYS A 72 -7.84 -18.60 9.15
CA LYS A 72 -8.64 -18.31 10.36
C LYS A 72 -8.96 -16.83 10.49
N GLU A 73 -8.03 -15.95 10.14
CA GLU A 73 -8.23 -14.50 10.19
C GLU A 73 -9.32 -14.03 9.23
N ILE A 74 -9.35 -14.59 8.01
CA ILE A 74 -10.24 -14.05 6.97
C ILE A 74 -11.56 -14.81 6.88
N LYS A 75 -11.63 -16.12 7.15
CA LYS A 75 -12.77 -16.99 6.79
C LYS A 75 -14.15 -16.50 7.24
N ASP A 76 -14.20 -15.73 8.33
CA ASP A 76 -15.43 -15.24 8.96
C ASP A 76 -15.86 -13.84 8.46
N LEU A 77 -15.13 -13.25 7.51
CA LEU A 77 -15.52 -11.99 6.86
C LEU A 77 -16.89 -12.12 6.19
N ALA A 78 -17.62 -11.01 6.15
CA ALA A 78 -18.96 -10.99 5.56
C ALA A 78 -18.92 -11.36 4.06
N PRO A 79 -19.88 -12.13 3.54
CA PRO A 79 -19.93 -12.51 2.12
C PRO A 79 -19.88 -11.32 1.14
N SER A 80 -20.39 -10.15 1.57
CA SER A 80 -20.33 -8.91 0.79
C SER A 80 -18.91 -8.42 0.54
N VAL A 81 -17.97 -8.67 1.47
CA VAL A 81 -16.55 -8.34 1.32
C VAL A 81 -15.95 -9.20 0.22
N TYR A 82 -16.14 -10.52 0.29
CA TYR A 82 -15.65 -11.45 -0.72
C TYR A 82 -16.24 -11.17 -2.10
N ARG A 83 -17.52 -10.82 -2.18
CA ARG A 83 -18.12 -10.41 -3.46
C ARG A 83 -17.37 -9.21 -4.05
N LYS A 84 -17.12 -8.15 -3.27
CA LYS A 84 -16.36 -6.97 -3.74
C LYS A 84 -14.94 -7.33 -4.20
N LEU A 85 -14.25 -8.20 -3.47
CA LEU A 85 -12.89 -8.63 -3.81
C LEU A 85 -12.85 -9.46 -5.11
N LEU A 86 -13.84 -10.34 -5.32
CA LEU A 86 -13.88 -11.23 -6.49
C LEU A 86 -14.46 -10.57 -7.75
N ASP A 87 -15.29 -9.55 -7.60
CA ASP A 87 -15.99 -8.88 -8.71
C ASP A 87 -15.13 -7.84 -9.43
N ASN A 88 -14.08 -7.33 -8.79
CA ASN A 88 -13.21 -6.28 -9.34
C ASN A 88 -11.82 -6.82 -9.68
N ASP A 89 -11.45 -6.80 -10.96
CA ASP A 89 -10.17 -7.34 -11.45
C ASP A 89 -8.95 -6.63 -10.85
N GLY A 90 -9.01 -5.29 -10.74
CA GLY A 90 -7.92 -4.50 -10.16
C GLY A 90 -7.67 -4.82 -8.69
N ILE A 91 -8.75 -5.05 -7.93
CA ILE A 91 -8.66 -5.47 -6.53
C ILE A 91 -8.20 -6.93 -6.44
N PHE A 92 -8.70 -7.80 -7.31
CA PHE A 92 -8.31 -9.21 -7.29
C PHE A 92 -6.82 -9.42 -7.59
N ASN A 93 -6.21 -8.56 -8.40
CA ASN A 93 -4.75 -8.58 -8.58
C ASN A 93 -4.00 -8.31 -7.28
N LEU A 94 -4.49 -7.43 -6.42
CA LEU A 94 -3.92 -7.20 -5.08
C LEU A 94 -4.10 -8.44 -4.19
N VAL A 95 -5.24 -9.13 -4.29
CA VAL A 95 -5.46 -10.40 -3.59
C VAL A 95 -4.37 -11.41 -3.99
N LEU A 96 -3.99 -11.54 -5.26
CA LEU A 96 -2.94 -12.47 -5.67
C LEU A 96 -1.54 -12.11 -5.14
N ILE A 97 -1.27 -10.84 -4.86
CA ILE A 97 -0.02 -10.41 -4.21
C ILE A 97 0.01 -10.86 -2.74
N LEU A 98 -1.14 -10.80 -2.05
CA LEU A 98 -1.28 -11.23 -0.66
C LEU A 98 -1.33 -12.75 -0.49
N PHE A 99 -1.73 -13.48 -1.54
CA PHE A 99 -1.86 -14.94 -1.57
C PHE A 99 -1.09 -15.55 -2.77
N PRO A 100 0.26 -15.41 -2.81
CA PRO A 100 1.07 -15.79 -3.96
C PRO A 100 1.00 -17.29 -4.29
N GLU A 101 0.87 -18.16 -3.28
CA GLU A 101 0.76 -19.61 -3.46
C GLU A 101 -0.70 -20.10 -3.55
N GLN A 102 -1.63 -19.19 -3.23
CA GLN A 102 -3.08 -19.40 -3.25
C GLN A 102 -3.52 -20.52 -2.29
N LYS A 103 -2.71 -20.87 -1.27
CA LYS A 103 -3.01 -21.95 -0.31
C LYS A 103 -4.24 -21.57 0.51
N VAL A 104 -4.26 -20.37 1.07
CA VAL A 104 -5.40 -19.85 1.83
C VAL A 104 -6.64 -19.70 0.94
N LEU A 105 -6.48 -19.20 -0.29
CA LEU A 105 -7.60 -19.05 -1.22
C LEU A 105 -8.24 -20.41 -1.58
N LYS A 106 -7.44 -21.47 -1.73
CA LYS A 106 -7.95 -22.84 -1.93
C LYS A 106 -8.73 -23.33 -0.71
N MET A 107 -8.18 -23.14 0.50
CA MET A 107 -8.87 -23.47 1.76
C MET A 107 -10.19 -22.70 1.90
N LEU A 108 -10.20 -21.43 1.51
CA LEU A 108 -11.39 -20.58 1.53
C LEU A 108 -12.46 -21.05 0.54
N ALA A 109 -12.07 -21.45 -0.67
CA ALA A 109 -12.97 -22.03 -1.65
C ALA A 109 -13.62 -23.32 -1.12
N GLU A 110 -12.84 -24.20 -0.49
CA GLU A 110 -13.37 -25.41 0.15
C GLU A 110 -14.31 -25.08 1.32
N TYR A 111 -13.95 -24.12 2.17
CA TYR A 111 -14.80 -23.66 3.26
C TYR A 111 -16.15 -23.16 2.75
N PHE A 112 -16.16 -22.33 1.70
CA PHE A 112 -17.38 -21.83 1.09
C PHE A 112 -18.25 -22.95 0.48
N ARG A 113 -17.65 -23.98 -0.13
CA ARG A 113 -18.41 -25.14 -0.64
C ARG A 113 -19.11 -25.93 0.46
N ARG A 114 -18.54 -25.96 1.67
CA ARG A 114 -19.14 -26.64 2.82
C ARG A 114 -20.32 -25.88 3.45
N GLN A 115 -20.53 -24.62 3.06
CA GLN A 115 -21.63 -23.80 3.60
C GLN A 115 -22.94 -24.06 2.84
N ASN A 116 -24.02 -24.34 3.54
CA ASN A 116 -25.32 -24.66 2.91
C ASN A 116 -26.06 -23.46 2.29
N LYS A 117 -25.54 -22.23 2.44
CA LYS A 117 -26.21 -21.03 1.91
C LYS A 117 -25.77 -20.75 0.47
N THR A 118 -26.74 -20.43 -0.40
CA THR A 118 -26.53 -20.14 -1.82
C THR A 118 -25.43 -19.10 -2.08
N ILE A 119 -25.34 -18.08 -1.21
CA ILE A 119 -24.32 -17.03 -1.35
C ILE A 119 -22.90 -17.59 -1.28
N TYR A 120 -22.62 -18.51 -0.36
CA TYR A 120 -21.29 -19.11 -0.24
C TYR A 120 -21.00 -20.06 -1.40
N GLN A 121 -22.00 -20.78 -1.90
CA GLN A 121 -21.83 -21.61 -3.11
C GLN A 121 -21.46 -20.77 -4.33
N GLN A 122 -22.10 -19.61 -4.52
CA GLN A 122 -21.73 -18.66 -5.58
C GLN A 122 -20.31 -18.13 -5.41
N LEU A 123 -19.93 -17.75 -4.18
CA LEU A 123 -18.56 -17.31 -3.89
C LEU A 123 -17.53 -18.41 -4.16
N ALA A 124 -17.83 -19.66 -3.81
CA ALA A 124 -16.97 -20.81 -4.08
C ALA A 124 -16.75 -21.03 -5.58
N SER A 125 -17.82 -21.01 -6.38
CA SER A 125 -17.73 -21.13 -7.84
C SER A 125 -16.93 -19.98 -8.45
N LYS A 126 -17.15 -18.74 -8.00
CA LYS A 126 -16.46 -17.57 -8.52
C LYS A 126 -14.97 -17.57 -8.20
N LEU A 127 -14.63 -17.88 -6.94
CA LEU A 127 -13.24 -18.00 -6.52
C LEU A 127 -12.53 -19.15 -7.27
N ALA A 128 -13.19 -20.30 -7.44
CA ALA A 128 -12.64 -21.41 -8.22
C ALA A 128 -12.38 -21.02 -9.69
N ALA A 129 -13.31 -20.30 -10.33
CA ALA A 129 -13.12 -19.82 -11.70
C ALA A 129 -11.92 -18.87 -11.81
N ARG A 130 -11.76 -17.94 -10.86
CA ARG A 130 -10.60 -17.04 -10.79
C ARG A 130 -9.28 -17.79 -10.65
N LEU A 131 -9.23 -18.83 -9.81
CA LEU A 131 -8.03 -19.64 -9.61
C LEU A 131 -7.68 -20.48 -10.85
N LEU A 132 -8.68 -20.92 -11.61
CA LEU A 132 -8.48 -21.67 -12.85
C LEU A 132 -7.99 -20.77 -13.99
N SER A 133 -8.46 -19.52 -14.09
CA SER A 133 -8.01 -18.58 -15.13
C SER A 133 -6.55 -18.13 -15.01
N LEU A 134 -5.87 -18.50 -13.91
CA LEU A 134 -4.47 -18.18 -13.66
C LEU A 134 -3.51 -19.31 -14.07
N ARG A 135 -4.04 -20.48 -14.47
CA ARG A 135 -3.28 -21.61 -15.02
C ARG A 135 -3.24 -21.53 -16.54
#